data_AF-A0A165PJ43-F1
#
_entry.id   AF-A0A165PJ43-F1
#
_cell.length_a   1.000
_cell.length_b   1.000
_cell.length_c   1.000
_cell.angle_alpha   90.00
_cell.angle_beta   90.00
_cell.angle_gamma   90.00
#
_symmetry.space_group_name_H-M   'P 1'
#
loop_
_entity.id
_entity.type
_entity.pdbx_description
1 polymer ?
#
loop_
_entity_poly.entity_id
_entity_poly.type
_entity_poly.pdbx_seq_one_letter_code
_entity_poly.pdbx_strand_id
1 'polypeptide(L)'
;MVGNTHPYTIEDWLEDIKLAHRHDIDGFALNIGRESWQRDRVLDCYAAALQSQLHFKLFISFDMTSIPSEREEDIGLLLDYVRLVSQHPNQFLYDGKVMISTFAGENSMFGHADLNHGWMAVKKALEGIKPIHLIPSFFVEPARHPKLKCSDGYFNWNGGWPLHLTPNSPPEEIRCPRLDTDSHHIRHLSGKTFMAAISPWFFTHYGAASWNKNWIYRGDDWLLVRRWEQLVVARDNVDIVQIISWNDYGESHYIGPIKGAQPNSQAWVNGYPHDAWLELTSYFARAFKTGKYPPITTDTIYIWGRPHPKDAWAPDDVPRPRNWELTDDVFWVVVMATAPAIITLSSGSEDAKSFQLHAGLSKLCHPLVPGGTMRAELGRDGVLVTSCKPDSFEFQSCPVLYNFNALVAKSFRSIQH
;
A
#
# COMPACT_ATOMS: atom_id res chain seq x y z
N MET A 1 7.23 2.71 -6.69
CA MET A 1 7.95 3.96 -6.99
C MET A 1 9.21 3.66 -7.75
N VAL A 2 9.31 4.08 -9.02
CA VAL A 2 10.58 4.00 -9.77
C VAL A 2 11.61 5.01 -9.22
N GLY A 3 11.14 6.10 -8.61
CA GLY A 3 11.99 7.06 -7.89
C GLY A 3 12.91 6.44 -6.82
N ASN A 4 12.52 5.29 -6.24
CA ASN A 4 13.31 4.60 -5.20
C ASN A 4 14.24 3.51 -5.78
N THR A 5 14.28 3.35 -7.11
CA THR A 5 15.01 2.26 -7.75
C THR A 5 16.23 2.75 -8.52
N HIS A 6 16.71 3.99 -8.29
CA HIS A 6 17.94 4.49 -8.91
C HIS A 6 19.11 3.48 -8.87
N PRO A 7 19.43 2.81 -7.74
CA PRO A 7 20.52 1.84 -7.70
C PRO A 7 20.15 0.43 -8.18
N TYR A 8 18.89 0.16 -8.56
CA TYR A 8 18.49 -1.19 -8.96
C TYR A 8 19.19 -1.64 -10.24
N THR A 9 19.49 -2.93 -10.27
CA THR A 9 19.86 -3.70 -11.44
C THR A 9 18.66 -4.50 -11.96
N ILE A 10 18.83 -5.17 -13.10
CA ILE A 10 17.85 -6.14 -13.61
C ILE A 10 17.62 -7.28 -12.60
N GLU A 11 18.64 -7.73 -11.86
CA GLU A 11 18.48 -8.81 -10.89
C GLU A 11 17.63 -8.36 -9.70
N ASP A 12 17.82 -7.13 -9.20
CA ASP A 12 16.98 -6.58 -8.13
C ASP A 12 15.49 -6.56 -8.55
N TRP A 13 15.21 -6.16 -9.79
CA TRP A 13 13.86 -6.22 -10.35
C TRP A 13 13.35 -7.65 -10.51
N LEU A 14 14.20 -8.58 -10.95
CA LEU A 14 13.85 -9.97 -11.14
C LEU A 14 13.47 -10.65 -9.81
N GLU A 15 14.21 -10.36 -8.75
CA GLU A 15 13.90 -10.81 -7.40
C GLU A 15 12.56 -10.27 -6.92
N ASP A 16 12.29 -8.97 -7.12
CA ASP A 16 11.00 -8.34 -6.80
C ASP A 16 9.84 -8.99 -7.54
N ILE A 17 9.98 -9.17 -8.86
CA ILE A 17 8.94 -9.76 -9.72
C ILE A 17 8.64 -11.19 -9.27
N LYS A 18 9.68 -12.00 -9.01
CA LYS A 18 9.50 -13.37 -8.50
C LYS A 18 8.84 -13.38 -7.13
N LEU A 19 9.22 -12.48 -6.24
CA LEU A 19 8.64 -12.39 -4.90
C LEU A 19 7.16 -11.97 -4.98
N ALA A 20 6.85 -10.89 -5.68
CA ALA A 20 5.50 -10.39 -5.88
C ALA A 20 4.58 -11.46 -6.50
N HIS A 21 5.04 -12.11 -7.57
CA HIS A 21 4.28 -13.19 -8.23
C HIS A 21 3.99 -14.37 -7.30
N ARG A 22 4.96 -14.79 -6.46
CA ARG A 22 4.74 -15.85 -5.46
C ARG A 22 3.70 -15.47 -4.40
N HIS A 23 3.46 -14.17 -4.20
CA HIS A 23 2.47 -13.63 -3.27
C HIS A 23 1.19 -13.14 -3.96
N ASP A 24 0.83 -13.76 -5.09
CA ASP A 24 -0.41 -13.49 -5.83
C ASP A 24 -0.54 -12.06 -6.37
N ILE A 25 0.57 -11.33 -6.54
CA ILE A 25 0.58 -10.03 -7.23
C ILE A 25 0.87 -10.27 -8.72
N ASP A 26 -0.03 -9.80 -9.58
CA ASP A 26 0.03 -10.10 -11.02
C ASP A 26 0.89 -9.10 -11.82
N GLY A 27 1.29 -7.99 -11.21
CA GLY A 27 2.03 -6.95 -11.92
C GLY A 27 2.44 -5.75 -11.07
N PHE A 28 3.21 -4.84 -11.69
CA PHE A 28 3.58 -3.56 -11.09
C PHE A 28 3.06 -2.36 -11.87
N ALA A 29 2.51 -1.39 -11.13
CA ALA A 29 2.33 -0.02 -11.57
C ALA A 29 3.65 0.73 -11.39
N LEU A 30 4.34 1.02 -12.48
CA LEU A 30 5.61 1.75 -12.48
C LEU A 30 5.31 3.25 -12.38
N ASN A 31 5.24 3.75 -11.14
CA ASN A 31 5.09 5.18 -10.89
C ASN A 31 6.38 5.93 -11.24
N ILE A 32 6.29 6.82 -12.23
CA ILE A 32 7.44 7.57 -12.78
C ILE A 32 7.23 9.08 -12.69
N GLY A 33 8.33 9.80 -12.44
CA GLY A 33 8.41 11.26 -12.42
C GLY A 33 9.19 11.84 -13.62
N ARG A 34 9.73 13.05 -13.45
CA ARG A 34 10.40 13.81 -14.52
C ARG A 34 11.84 13.40 -14.82
N GLU A 35 12.51 12.70 -13.90
CA GLU A 35 13.95 12.46 -14.02
C GLU A 35 14.27 11.42 -15.10
N SER A 36 15.22 11.74 -15.99
CA SER A 36 15.51 10.93 -17.18
C SER A 36 16.00 9.51 -16.87
N TRP A 37 16.75 9.32 -15.78
CA TRP A 37 17.26 8.00 -15.36
C TRP A 37 16.14 7.01 -15.03
N GLN A 38 14.93 7.48 -14.69
CA GLN A 38 13.80 6.60 -14.41
C GLN A 38 13.42 5.77 -15.64
N ARG A 39 13.66 6.30 -16.85
CA ARG A 39 13.47 5.57 -18.11
C ARG A 39 14.31 4.30 -18.18
N ASP A 40 15.57 4.37 -17.75
CA ASP A 40 16.47 3.22 -17.75
C ASP A 40 16.01 2.16 -16.74
N ARG A 41 15.57 2.59 -15.54
CA ARG A 41 15.02 1.69 -14.53
C ARG A 41 13.69 1.04 -14.96
N VAL A 42 12.87 1.74 -15.74
CA VAL A 42 11.68 1.14 -16.38
C VAL A 42 12.10 0.06 -17.37
N LEU A 43 13.06 0.32 -18.24
CA LEU A 43 13.59 -0.68 -19.19
C LEU A 43 14.15 -1.90 -18.48
N ASP A 44 14.90 -1.71 -17.40
CA ASP A 44 15.43 -2.81 -16.58
C ASP A 44 14.30 -3.67 -16.00
N CYS A 45 13.21 -3.05 -15.52
CA CYS A 45 12.05 -3.77 -15.00
C CYS A 45 11.35 -4.61 -16.09
N TYR A 46 11.17 -4.04 -17.29
CA TYR A 46 10.60 -4.77 -18.43
C TYR A 46 11.50 -5.92 -18.89
N ALA A 47 12.81 -5.72 -18.91
CA ALA A 47 13.79 -6.78 -19.20
C ALA A 47 13.74 -7.89 -18.14
N ALA A 48 13.68 -7.54 -16.86
CA ALA A 48 13.52 -8.50 -15.76
C ALA A 48 12.20 -9.28 -15.85
N ALA A 49 11.10 -8.62 -16.20
CA ALA A 49 9.81 -9.28 -16.40
C ALA A 49 9.86 -10.28 -17.56
N LEU A 50 10.52 -9.93 -18.66
CA LEU A 50 10.75 -10.86 -19.78
C LEU A 50 11.64 -12.03 -19.35
N GLN A 51 12.74 -11.76 -18.65
CA GLN A 51 13.66 -12.78 -18.14
C GLN A 51 13.00 -13.73 -17.14
N SER A 52 12.03 -13.25 -16.36
CA SER A 52 11.32 -14.05 -15.37
C SER A 52 10.53 -15.20 -15.98
N GLN A 53 10.10 -15.06 -17.24
CA GLN A 53 9.17 -15.98 -17.93
C GLN A 53 7.84 -16.19 -17.19
N LEU A 54 7.51 -15.31 -16.23
CA LEU A 54 6.23 -15.31 -15.52
C LEU A 54 5.21 -14.50 -16.32
N HIS A 55 3.93 -14.77 -16.09
CA HIS A 55 2.82 -13.95 -16.60
C HIS A 55 2.67 -12.64 -15.80
N PHE A 56 3.78 -11.95 -15.54
CA PHE A 56 3.83 -10.72 -14.76
C PHE A 56 3.67 -9.50 -15.68
N LYS A 57 2.74 -8.60 -15.34
CA LYS A 57 2.39 -7.45 -16.18
C LYS A 57 2.90 -6.14 -15.59
N LEU A 58 3.20 -5.19 -16.46
CA LEU A 58 3.72 -3.88 -16.10
C LEU A 58 2.90 -2.80 -16.80
N PHE A 59 2.66 -1.68 -16.13
CA PHE A 59 2.11 -0.49 -16.77
C PHE A 59 2.66 0.78 -16.15
N ILE A 60 2.60 1.88 -16.89
CA ILE A 60 3.11 3.17 -16.44
C ILE A 60 2.02 3.91 -15.64
N SER A 61 2.41 4.40 -14.47
CA SER A 61 1.66 5.37 -13.67
C SER A 61 2.41 6.70 -13.73
N PHE A 62 1.87 7.71 -14.39
CA PHE A 62 2.51 9.02 -14.49
C PHE A 62 2.29 9.82 -13.20
N ASP A 63 3.37 10.22 -12.52
CA ASP A 63 3.30 11.15 -11.38
C ASP A 63 3.19 12.59 -11.88
N MET A 64 1.96 13.07 -11.95
CA MET A 64 1.65 14.41 -12.48
C MET A 64 1.94 15.52 -11.47
N THR A 65 2.38 15.19 -10.25
CA THR A 65 2.94 16.17 -9.31
C THR A 65 4.42 16.47 -9.60
N SER A 66 5.08 15.60 -10.36
CA SER A 66 6.50 15.71 -10.74
C SER A 66 6.67 16.12 -12.21
N ILE A 67 5.86 15.57 -13.10
CA ILE A 67 5.96 15.76 -14.55
C ILE A 67 5.41 17.14 -14.98
N PRO A 68 6.16 17.92 -15.79
CA PRO A 68 5.64 19.14 -16.42
C PRO A 68 4.34 18.86 -17.20
N SER A 69 3.38 19.79 -17.13
CA SER A 69 2.08 19.62 -17.80
C SER A 69 1.38 20.95 -18.08
N GLU A 70 2.16 22.01 -18.25
CA GLU A 70 1.64 23.36 -18.49
C GLU A 70 1.37 23.61 -19.98
N ARG A 71 2.14 22.97 -20.87
CA ARG A 71 2.08 23.22 -22.32
C ARG A 71 1.83 21.94 -23.11
N GLU A 72 1.41 22.10 -24.37
CA GLU A 72 1.12 20.96 -25.25
C GLU A 72 2.39 20.12 -25.53
N GLU A 73 3.57 20.75 -25.54
CA GLU A 73 4.84 20.04 -25.74
C GLU A 73 5.17 19.07 -24.60
N ASP A 74 4.63 19.29 -23.40
CA ASP A 74 4.87 18.44 -22.23
C ASP A 74 4.27 17.03 -22.41
N ILE A 75 3.29 16.88 -23.32
CA ILE A 75 2.74 15.57 -23.74
C ILE A 75 3.84 14.65 -24.29
N GLY A 76 4.93 15.24 -24.81
CA GLY A 76 6.09 14.52 -25.35
C GLY A 76 6.66 13.45 -24.42
N LEU A 77 6.75 13.74 -23.11
CA LEU A 77 7.29 12.77 -22.15
C LEU A 77 6.39 11.52 -22.04
N LEU A 78 5.07 11.71 -22.00
CA LEU A 78 4.10 10.62 -21.93
C LEU A 78 4.14 9.78 -23.22
N LEU A 79 4.23 10.44 -24.38
CA LEU A 79 4.39 9.78 -25.68
C LEU A 79 5.64 8.90 -25.71
N ASP A 80 6.76 9.38 -25.18
CA ASP A 80 8.01 8.63 -25.18
C ASP A 80 7.93 7.37 -24.34
N TYR A 81 7.30 7.41 -23.17
CA TYR A 81 7.06 6.21 -22.37
C TYR A 81 6.12 5.23 -23.09
N VAL A 82 5.02 5.69 -23.69
CA VAL A 82 4.10 4.79 -24.41
C VAL A 82 4.79 4.15 -25.62
N ARG A 83 5.60 4.89 -26.38
CA ARG A 83 6.42 4.31 -27.48
C ARG A 83 7.38 3.24 -26.97
N LEU A 84 7.97 3.48 -25.80
CA LEU A 84 8.96 2.58 -25.19
C LEU A 84 8.37 1.22 -24.83
N VAL A 85 7.18 1.20 -24.23
CA VAL A 85 6.66 -0.01 -23.57
C VAL A 85 5.51 -0.69 -24.30
N SER A 86 4.78 0.03 -25.17
CA SER A 86 3.48 -0.43 -25.69
C SER A 86 3.50 -1.72 -26.53
N GLN A 87 4.68 -2.11 -27.05
CA GLN A 87 4.85 -3.36 -27.82
C GLN A 87 5.46 -4.48 -26.99
N HIS A 88 5.86 -4.22 -25.74
CA HIS A 88 6.52 -5.21 -24.91
C HIS A 88 5.52 -6.30 -24.46
N PRO A 89 5.88 -7.61 -24.49
CA PRO A 89 4.97 -8.70 -24.13
C PRO A 89 4.45 -8.64 -22.68
N ASN A 90 5.23 -8.05 -21.77
CA ASN A 90 4.84 -7.81 -20.38
C ASN A 90 4.05 -6.51 -20.16
N GLN A 91 3.81 -5.67 -21.19
CA GLN A 91 2.90 -4.53 -21.03
C GLN A 91 1.50 -5.05 -20.69
N PHE A 92 0.90 -4.45 -19.67
CA PHE A 92 -0.48 -4.74 -19.32
C PHE A 92 -1.41 -4.13 -20.37
N LEU A 93 -2.21 -4.98 -21.00
CA LEU A 93 -3.26 -4.58 -21.90
C LEU A 93 -4.60 -4.84 -21.22
N TYR A 94 -5.42 -3.81 -21.05
CA TYR A 94 -6.78 -3.93 -20.55
C TYR A 94 -7.73 -3.85 -21.76
N ASP A 95 -8.54 -4.90 -21.98
CA ASP A 95 -9.37 -5.06 -23.19
C ASP A 95 -8.60 -4.81 -24.50
N GLY A 96 -7.35 -5.29 -24.55
CA GLY A 96 -6.46 -5.14 -25.72
C GLY A 96 -5.84 -3.76 -25.89
N LYS A 97 -6.11 -2.80 -25.00
CA LYS A 97 -5.56 -1.44 -25.02
C LYS A 97 -4.44 -1.28 -24.00
N VAL A 98 -3.44 -0.45 -24.31
CA VAL A 98 -2.32 -0.15 -23.40
C VAL A 98 -2.88 0.53 -22.16
N MET A 99 -2.72 -0.14 -21.01
CA MET A 99 -3.13 0.40 -19.73
C MET A 99 -2.13 1.45 -19.26
N ILE A 100 -2.62 2.62 -18.87
CA ILE A 100 -1.85 3.67 -18.19
C ILE A 100 -2.68 4.27 -17.04
N SER A 101 -2.00 4.73 -16.01
CA SER A 101 -2.63 5.46 -14.90
C SER A 101 -1.85 6.73 -14.55
N THR A 102 -2.35 7.45 -13.56
CA THR A 102 -1.69 8.62 -13.00
C THR A 102 -1.74 8.60 -11.48
N PHE A 103 -0.78 9.25 -10.84
CA PHE A 103 -0.97 9.86 -9.53
C PHE A 103 -1.23 11.36 -9.76
N ALA A 104 -2.31 11.89 -9.19
CA ALA A 104 -2.82 13.23 -9.50
C ALA A 104 -3.07 13.44 -11.00
N GLY A 105 -3.06 14.71 -11.44
CA GLY A 105 -3.19 15.14 -12.83
C GLY A 105 -4.45 15.95 -13.10
N GLU A 106 -5.29 16.16 -12.09
CA GLU A 106 -6.49 17.00 -12.17
C GLU A 106 -6.22 18.46 -12.53
N ASN A 107 -4.99 18.93 -12.29
CA ASN A 107 -4.51 20.28 -12.63
C ASN A 107 -3.59 20.30 -13.87
N SER A 108 -3.31 19.15 -14.47
CA SER A 108 -2.46 19.02 -15.67
C SER A 108 -3.30 19.31 -16.92
N MET A 109 -3.21 20.53 -17.44
CA MET A 109 -4.06 21.00 -18.54
C MET A 109 -3.36 21.00 -19.91
N PHE A 110 -2.03 20.89 -19.97
CA PHE A 110 -1.25 20.81 -21.22
C PHE A 110 -1.58 21.93 -22.21
N GLY A 111 -1.76 23.16 -21.73
CA GLY A 111 -2.12 24.32 -22.55
C GLY A 111 -3.61 24.43 -22.93
N HIS A 112 -4.48 23.53 -22.47
CA HIS A 112 -5.91 23.56 -22.76
C HIS A 112 -6.75 24.24 -21.68
N ALA A 113 -8.01 24.53 -22.01
CA ALA A 113 -8.93 25.31 -21.17
C ALA A 113 -9.30 24.63 -19.84
N ASP A 114 -9.31 23.30 -19.79
CA ASP A 114 -9.63 22.54 -18.58
C ASP A 114 -9.05 21.12 -18.60
N LEU A 115 -9.13 20.45 -17.44
CA LEU A 115 -8.74 19.05 -17.22
C LEU A 115 -9.23 18.09 -18.31
N ASN A 116 -10.50 18.16 -18.70
CA ASN A 116 -11.05 17.19 -19.64
C ASN A 116 -10.51 17.42 -21.05
N HIS A 117 -10.44 18.68 -21.51
CA HIS A 117 -9.86 19.01 -22.81
C HIS A 117 -8.37 18.68 -22.87
N GLY A 118 -7.61 18.99 -21.82
CA GLY A 118 -6.19 18.65 -21.72
C GLY A 118 -5.94 17.15 -21.84
N TRP A 119 -6.60 16.35 -21.01
CA TRP A 119 -6.40 14.89 -21.05
C TRP A 119 -7.04 14.20 -22.25
N MET A 120 -8.05 14.81 -22.90
CA MET A 120 -8.51 14.35 -24.21
C MET A 120 -7.43 14.54 -25.27
N ALA A 121 -6.70 15.67 -25.26
CA ALA A 121 -5.57 15.90 -26.16
C ALA A 121 -4.43 14.91 -25.89
N VAL A 122 -4.07 14.69 -24.62
CA VAL A 122 -3.10 13.65 -24.22
C VAL A 122 -3.50 12.29 -24.75
N LYS A 123 -4.71 11.83 -24.42
CA LYS A 123 -5.17 10.50 -24.82
C LYS A 123 -5.19 10.34 -26.34
N LYS A 124 -5.68 11.35 -27.07
CA LYS A 124 -5.68 11.36 -28.54
C LYS A 124 -4.25 11.25 -29.11
N ALA A 125 -3.29 11.97 -28.53
CA ALA A 125 -1.90 11.90 -28.97
C ALA A 125 -1.31 10.49 -28.72
N LEU A 126 -1.54 9.91 -27.55
CA LEU A 126 -1.11 8.57 -27.19
C LEU A 126 -1.76 7.49 -28.08
N GLU A 127 -3.04 7.65 -28.42
CA GLU A 127 -3.79 6.77 -29.33
C GLU A 127 -3.22 6.75 -30.76
N GLY A 128 -2.45 7.78 -31.15
CA GLY A 128 -1.65 7.76 -32.37
C GLY A 128 -0.53 6.71 -32.37
N ILE A 129 -0.17 6.16 -31.21
CA ILE A 129 0.82 5.07 -31.07
C ILE A 129 0.08 3.72 -30.96
N LYS A 130 -0.81 3.60 -29.98
CA LYS A 130 -1.61 2.40 -29.68
C LYS A 130 -2.91 2.79 -28.97
N PRO A 131 -4.00 2.00 -29.10
CA PRO A 131 -5.20 2.19 -28.28
C PRO A 131 -4.89 2.27 -26.78
N ILE A 132 -5.46 3.23 -26.08
CA ILE A 132 -5.17 3.52 -24.66
C ILE A 132 -6.38 3.22 -23.78
N HIS A 133 -6.12 2.61 -22.62
CA HIS A 133 -7.06 2.55 -21.50
C HIS A 133 -6.49 3.39 -20.35
N LEU A 134 -7.11 4.54 -20.08
CA LEU A 134 -6.67 5.49 -19.07
C LEU A 134 -7.51 5.36 -17.79
N ILE A 135 -6.88 4.94 -16.69
CA ILE A 135 -7.47 4.90 -15.34
C ILE A 135 -6.66 5.84 -14.45
N PRO A 136 -6.96 7.14 -14.43
CA PRO A 136 -6.21 8.11 -13.65
C PRO A 136 -6.66 8.13 -12.19
N SER A 137 -5.78 8.56 -11.30
CA SER A 137 -6.14 8.98 -9.94
C SER A 137 -6.22 10.50 -9.87
N PHE A 138 -7.12 11.09 -10.66
CA PHE A 138 -7.47 12.51 -10.52
C PHE A 138 -8.14 12.72 -9.16
N PHE A 139 -7.63 13.63 -8.34
CA PHE A 139 -8.23 13.90 -7.02
C PHE A 139 -9.46 14.79 -7.13
N VAL A 140 -10.47 14.27 -7.84
CA VAL A 140 -11.71 14.96 -8.17
C VAL A 140 -12.89 14.37 -7.40
N GLU A 141 -13.85 15.23 -7.10
CA GLU A 141 -15.14 14.82 -6.56
C GLU A 141 -15.83 13.78 -7.46
N PRO A 142 -16.44 12.72 -6.91
CA PRO A 142 -17.11 11.66 -7.68
C PRO A 142 -18.09 12.18 -8.74
N ALA A 143 -18.84 13.25 -8.42
CA ALA A 143 -19.82 13.85 -9.32
C ALA A 143 -19.24 14.43 -10.62
N ARG A 144 -17.90 14.57 -10.72
CA ARG A 144 -17.23 15.02 -11.96
C ARG A 144 -17.05 13.91 -12.99
N HIS A 145 -17.04 12.64 -12.58
CA HIS A 145 -16.77 11.48 -13.45
C HIS A 145 -17.59 11.44 -14.74
N PRO A 146 -18.92 11.72 -14.75
CA PRO A 146 -19.72 11.70 -15.97
C PRO A 146 -19.27 12.70 -17.05
N LYS A 147 -18.60 13.79 -16.64
CA LYS A 147 -18.08 14.85 -17.51
C LYS A 147 -16.66 14.59 -18.00
N LEU A 148 -15.93 13.67 -17.37
CA LEU A 148 -14.56 13.31 -17.74
C LEU A 148 -14.58 12.27 -18.87
N LYS A 149 -14.68 12.74 -20.12
CA LYS A 149 -14.65 11.89 -21.32
C LYS A 149 -13.25 11.39 -21.65
N CYS A 150 -12.21 12.02 -21.13
CA CYS A 150 -10.83 11.56 -21.28
C CYS A 150 -10.54 10.20 -20.62
N SER A 151 -11.22 9.85 -19.53
CA SER A 151 -10.91 8.66 -18.73
C SER A 151 -11.78 7.45 -19.11
N ASP A 152 -11.19 6.26 -19.16
CA ASP A 152 -11.90 4.97 -19.34
C ASP A 152 -12.24 4.30 -18.00
N GLY A 153 -11.62 4.76 -16.93
CA GLY A 153 -11.85 4.30 -15.57
C GLY A 153 -11.37 5.30 -14.53
N TYR A 154 -11.39 4.91 -13.27
CA TYR A 154 -10.84 5.71 -12.18
C TYR A 154 -10.11 4.86 -11.15
N PHE A 155 -8.96 5.36 -10.69
CA PHE A 155 -8.22 4.77 -9.59
C PHE A 155 -8.44 5.60 -8.32
N ASN A 156 -9.13 5.02 -7.33
CA ASN A 156 -9.33 5.67 -6.04
C ASN A 156 -8.12 5.45 -5.13
N TRP A 157 -7.01 6.16 -5.38
CA TRP A 157 -5.79 6.08 -4.54
C TRP A 157 -6.09 6.39 -3.06
N ASN A 158 -6.92 7.41 -2.83
CA ASN A 158 -7.37 7.82 -1.49
C ASN A 158 -8.22 6.75 -0.78
N GLY A 159 -8.76 5.77 -1.50
CA GLY A 159 -9.50 4.63 -0.93
C GLY A 159 -8.64 3.67 -0.11
N GLY A 160 -7.31 3.86 -0.07
CA GLY A 160 -6.42 3.07 0.78
C GLY A 160 -6.56 3.36 2.28
N TRP A 161 -7.05 4.55 2.66
CA TRP A 161 -7.11 5.01 4.05
C TRP A 161 -8.37 5.84 4.35
N PRO A 162 -8.79 5.95 5.62
CA PRO A 162 -9.93 6.79 6.02
C PRO A 162 -9.55 8.27 6.11
N LEU A 163 -9.28 8.91 4.96
CA LEU A 163 -8.79 10.30 4.90
C LEU A 163 -9.76 11.38 5.40
N HIS A 164 -11.03 11.05 5.59
CA HIS A 164 -12.04 11.96 6.13
C HIS A 164 -11.86 12.22 7.64
N LEU A 165 -11.09 11.37 8.33
CA LEU A 165 -10.88 11.51 9.76
C LEU A 165 -10.05 12.75 10.09
N THR A 166 -10.46 13.42 11.15
CA THR A 166 -9.68 14.48 11.81
C THR A 166 -9.60 14.18 13.30
N PRO A 167 -8.66 14.78 14.06
CA PRO A 167 -8.64 14.63 15.52
C PRO A 167 -9.94 15.02 16.24
N ASN A 168 -10.81 15.79 15.57
CA ASN A 168 -12.12 16.19 16.09
C ASN A 168 -13.28 15.27 15.65
N SER A 169 -13.00 14.22 14.87
CA SER A 169 -14.02 13.24 14.48
C SER A 169 -14.59 12.53 15.71
N PRO A 170 -15.84 12.04 15.65
CA PRO A 170 -16.43 11.28 16.76
C PRO A 170 -15.57 10.07 17.14
N PRO A 171 -15.39 9.77 18.45
CA PRO A 171 -14.53 8.66 18.90
C PRO A 171 -14.88 7.30 18.28
N GLU A 172 -16.16 7.04 18.06
CA GLU A 172 -16.65 5.82 17.41
C GLU A 172 -16.25 5.72 15.93
N GLU A 173 -16.19 6.85 15.22
CA GLU A 173 -15.76 6.93 13.83
C GLU A 173 -14.24 6.82 13.71
N ILE A 174 -13.49 7.39 14.67
CA ILE A 174 -12.04 7.15 14.77
C ILE A 174 -11.79 5.66 15.04
N ARG A 175 -12.49 5.06 16.01
CA ARG A 175 -12.25 3.65 16.39
C ARG A 175 -12.45 2.69 15.23
N CYS A 176 -13.54 2.85 14.46
CA CYS A 176 -13.87 1.98 13.33
C CYS A 176 -14.38 2.82 12.15
N PRO A 177 -13.47 3.41 11.36
CA PRO A 177 -13.87 4.32 10.30
C PRO A 177 -14.55 3.59 9.16
N ARG A 178 -15.42 4.32 8.46
CA ARG A 178 -16.02 3.86 7.20
C ARG A 178 -14.99 3.89 6.09
N LEU A 179 -15.04 2.89 5.22
CA LEU A 179 -14.17 2.73 4.04
C LEU A 179 -14.99 2.79 2.75
N ASP A 180 -16.02 3.63 2.69
CA ASP A 180 -17.09 3.60 1.69
C ASP A 180 -16.87 4.52 0.47
N THR A 181 -15.72 5.20 0.39
CA THR A 181 -15.38 6.15 -0.69
C THR A 181 -15.48 5.54 -2.08
N ASP A 182 -15.10 4.27 -2.25
CA ASP A 182 -15.24 3.53 -3.51
C ASP A 182 -16.67 3.57 -4.06
N SER A 183 -17.66 3.33 -3.20
CA SER A 183 -19.07 3.27 -3.62
C SER A 183 -19.55 4.60 -4.18
N HIS A 184 -19.02 5.72 -3.68
CA HIS A 184 -19.32 7.05 -4.19
C HIS A 184 -18.74 7.24 -5.60
N HIS A 185 -17.52 6.78 -5.86
CA HIS A 185 -16.92 6.85 -7.19
C HIS A 185 -17.61 5.89 -8.18
N ILE A 186 -17.81 4.62 -7.82
CA ILE A 186 -18.43 3.60 -8.67
C ILE A 186 -19.79 4.07 -9.20
N ARG A 187 -20.64 4.65 -8.34
CA ARG A 187 -21.97 5.17 -8.73
C ARG A 187 -21.92 6.23 -9.84
N HIS A 188 -20.84 6.99 -9.95
CA HIS A 188 -20.69 8.06 -10.93
C HIS A 188 -19.88 7.65 -12.18
N LEU A 189 -19.24 6.48 -12.15
CA LEU A 189 -18.43 5.98 -13.27
C LEU A 189 -19.27 5.46 -14.44
N SER A 190 -20.56 5.19 -14.24
CA SER A 190 -21.48 4.76 -15.30
C SER A 190 -20.97 3.53 -16.07
N GLY A 191 -20.42 2.54 -15.34
CA GLY A 191 -19.90 1.29 -15.91
C GLY A 191 -18.46 1.35 -16.44
N LYS A 192 -17.76 2.49 -16.29
CA LYS A 192 -16.31 2.58 -16.51
C LYS A 192 -15.52 1.77 -15.48
N THR A 193 -14.30 1.40 -15.85
CA THR A 193 -13.42 0.58 -15.00
C THR A 193 -13.15 1.23 -13.65
N PHE A 194 -13.25 0.48 -12.57
CA PHE A 194 -12.88 0.92 -11.23
C PHE A 194 -11.64 0.18 -10.72
N MET A 195 -10.61 0.94 -10.36
CA MET A 195 -9.43 0.44 -9.68
C MET A 195 -9.48 0.88 -8.21
N ALA A 196 -9.50 -0.07 -7.29
CA ALA A 196 -9.50 0.19 -5.86
C ALA A 196 -8.08 0.20 -5.30
N ALA A 197 -7.83 1.05 -4.31
CA ALA A 197 -6.60 1.04 -3.53
C ALA A 197 -6.70 0.14 -2.29
N ILE A 198 -5.56 -0.47 -1.94
CA ILE A 198 -5.33 -1.07 -0.63
C ILE A 198 -3.95 -0.73 -0.11
N SER A 199 -3.85 -0.41 1.18
CA SER A 199 -2.60 -0.07 1.84
C SER A 199 -2.66 -0.39 3.34
N PRO A 200 -1.56 -0.82 3.97
CA PRO A 200 -1.58 -1.15 5.40
C PRO A 200 -1.46 0.06 6.33
N TRP A 201 -0.62 1.03 5.98
CA TRP A 201 -0.16 2.07 6.89
C TRP A 201 0.14 3.35 6.13
N PHE A 202 0.32 4.49 6.79
CA PHE A 202 0.88 5.68 6.17
C PHE A 202 1.50 6.57 7.23
N PHE A 203 2.79 6.85 7.08
CA PHE A 203 3.52 7.78 7.92
C PHE A 203 4.70 8.36 7.16
N THR A 204 4.85 9.67 7.24
CA THR A 204 5.98 10.39 6.67
C THR A 204 6.48 11.46 7.63
N HIS A 205 7.78 11.73 7.63
CA HIS A 205 8.46 12.53 8.66
C HIS A 205 9.59 13.41 8.13
N TYR A 206 9.35 14.03 6.99
CA TYR A 206 10.23 15.00 6.37
C TYR A 206 9.98 16.41 6.93
N GLY A 207 11.00 16.99 7.58
CA GLY A 207 10.94 18.35 8.15
C GLY A 207 10.79 19.46 7.11
N ALA A 208 10.49 20.68 7.58
CA ALA A 208 10.21 21.85 6.75
C ALA A 208 11.37 22.25 5.81
N ALA A 209 12.62 21.96 6.20
CA ALA A 209 13.80 22.21 5.37
C ALA A 209 14.01 21.18 4.23
N SER A 210 13.15 20.17 4.14
CA SER A 210 13.19 19.10 3.13
C SER A 210 11.90 19.09 2.29
N TRP A 211 11.18 17.97 2.22
CA TRP A 211 9.90 17.88 1.52
C TRP A 211 8.71 18.42 2.31
N ASN A 212 8.90 18.79 3.59
CA ASN A 212 7.83 19.30 4.45
C ASN A 212 6.60 18.36 4.51
N LYS A 213 6.88 17.06 4.65
CA LYS A 213 5.87 16.01 4.71
C LYS A 213 5.90 15.36 6.08
N ASN A 214 4.95 15.73 6.94
CA ASN A 214 4.91 15.24 8.31
C ASN A 214 3.47 15.00 8.79
N TRP A 215 2.96 13.79 8.59
CA TRP A 215 1.61 13.36 8.99
C TRP A 215 1.46 11.85 8.98
N ILE A 216 0.39 11.37 9.60
CA ILE A 216 -0.11 9.99 9.45
C ILE A 216 -1.47 9.97 8.77
N TYR A 217 -1.77 8.84 8.12
CA TYR A 217 -3.15 8.39 7.94
C TYR A 217 -3.39 7.23 8.90
N ARG A 218 -4.61 7.11 9.43
CA ARG A 218 -4.95 6.05 10.38
C ARG A 218 -4.84 4.68 9.69
N GLY A 219 -3.85 3.89 10.06
CA GLY A 219 -3.68 2.47 9.67
C GLY A 219 -4.20 1.46 10.72
N ASP A 220 -4.78 1.97 11.80
CA ASP A 220 -5.30 1.21 12.92
C ASP A 220 -6.63 0.49 12.62
N ASP A 221 -7.14 -0.25 13.61
CA ASP A 221 -8.37 -1.05 13.50
C ASP A 221 -8.28 -2.14 12.42
N TRP A 222 -7.13 -2.81 12.37
CA TRP A 222 -6.81 -3.82 11.34
C TRP A 222 -7.10 -3.34 9.91
N LEU A 223 -6.83 -2.06 9.59
CA LEU A 223 -7.21 -1.42 8.32
C LEU A 223 -6.93 -2.32 7.11
N LEU A 224 -5.72 -2.87 7.00
CA LEU A 224 -5.34 -3.78 5.90
C LEU A 224 -6.34 -4.92 5.70
N VAL A 225 -6.71 -5.59 6.79
CA VAL A 225 -7.62 -6.75 6.76
C VAL A 225 -9.05 -6.31 6.48
N ARG A 226 -9.55 -5.28 7.18
CA ARG A 226 -10.90 -4.76 6.96
C ARG A 226 -11.10 -4.30 5.52
N ARG A 227 -10.10 -3.62 4.96
CA ARG A 227 -10.12 -3.15 3.58
C ARG A 227 -10.11 -4.32 2.59
N TRP A 228 -9.28 -5.34 2.81
CA TRP A 228 -9.30 -6.54 1.98
C TRP A 228 -10.65 -7.28 2.04
N GLU A 229 -11.21 -7.49 3.24
CA GLU A 229 -12.53 -8.12 3.41
C GLU A 229 -13.62 -7.36 2.63
N GLN A 230 -13.60 -6.03 2.71
CA GLN A 230 -14.51 -5.18 1.95
C GLN A 230 -14.34 -5.37 0.43
N LEU A 231 -13.11 -5.38 -0.07
CA LEU A 231 -12.83 -5.55 -1.50
C LEU A 231 -13.23 -6.93 -2.00
N VAL A 232 -13.05 -7.99 -1.20
CA VAL A 232 -13.51 -9.34 -1.53
C VAL A 232 -15.04 -9.38 -1.64
N VAL A 233 -15.76 -8.73 -0.73
CA VAL A 233 -17.23 -8.62 -0.80
C VAL A 233 -17.67 -7.78 -2.01
N ALA A 234 -16.95 -6.70 -2.32
CA ALA A 234 -17.28 -5.79 -3.41
C ALA A 234 -16.70 -6.22 -4.77
N ARG A 235 -16.09 -7.40 -4.88
CA ARG A 235 -15.25 -7.81 -6.02
C ARG A 235 -15.93 -7.71 -7.38
N ASP A 236 -17.24 -7.89 -7.45
CA ASP A 236 -17.98 -7.83 -8.72
C ASP A 236 -18.15 -6.38 -9.24
N ASN A 237 -17.77 -5.37 -8.45
CA ASN A 237 -17.76 -3.95 -8.81
C ASN A 237 -16.34 -3.34 -8.81
N VAL A 238 -15.31 -4.16 -8.67
CA VAL A 238 -13.90 -3.73 -8.62
C VAL A 238 -13.14 -4.53 -9.67
N ASP A 239 -12.67 -3.84 -10.72
CA ASP A 239 -11.99 -4.52 -11.82
C ASP A 239 -10.53 -4.81 -11.51
N ILE A 240 -9.87 -3.91 -10.77
CA ILE A 240 -8.45 -3.99 -10.43
C ILE A 240 -8.26 -3.54 -8.98
N VAL A 241 -7.39 -4.20 -8.23
CA VAL A 241 -6.89 -3.73 -6.93
C VAL A 241 -5.42 -3.38 -7.07
N GLN A 242 -5.06 -2.14 -6.73
CA GLN A 242 -3.67 -1.70 -6.65
C GLN A 242 -3.24 -1.64 -5.18
N ILE A 243 -2.18 -2.37 -4.86
CA ILE A 243 -1.52 -2.28 -3.54
C ILE A 243 -0.61 -1.06 -3.53
N ILE A 244 -0.82 -0.18 -2.55
CA ILE A 244 -0.03 1.02 -2.30
C ILE A 244 0.76 0.74 -1.02
N SER A 245 2.05 0.43 -1.08
CA SER A 245 2.88 0.29 -2.27
C SER A 245 3.85 -0.88 -2.14
N TRP A 246 4.60 -1.17 -3.19
CA TRP A 246 5.70 -2.11 -3.11
C TRP A 246 6.89 -1.54 -2.31
N ASN A 247 7.32 -0.31 -2.61
CA ASN A 247 8.62 0.22 -2.15
C ASN A 247 8.61 1.73 -1.84
N ASP A 248 7.48 2.32 -1.46
CA ASP A 248 7.48 3.72 -1.00
C ASP A 248 7.83 3.80 0.49
N TYR A 249 9.13 3.82 0.76
CA TYR A 249 9.66 3.74 2.12
C TYR A 249 9.42 5.02 2.93
N GLY A 250 9.59 6.18 2.30
CA GLY A 250 9.45 7.49 2.97
C GLY A 250 8.04 7.79 3.48
N GLU A 251 7.04 7.09 2.96
CA GLU A 251 5.63 7.17 3.38
C GLU A 251 5.15 5.93 4.16
N SER A 252 6.08 5.02 4.50
CA SER A 252 5.86 3.90 5.43
C SER A 252 4.74 2.92 5.03
N HIS A 253 4.33 2.91 3.76
CA HIS A 253 3.23 2.08 3.29
C HIS A 253 3.67 0.97 2.32
N TYR A 254 4.97 0.71 2.25
CA TYR A 254 5.56 -0.38 1.50
C TYR A 254 5.18 -1.74 2.10
N ILE A 255 5.10 -2.77 1.25
CA ILE A 255 5.00 -4.18 1.68
C ILE A 255 6.12 -5.04 1.12
N GLY A 256 6.89 -4.53 0.15
CA GLY A 256 8.07 -5.20 -0.38
C GLY A 256 9.27 -5.06 0.56
N PRO A 257 10.33 -5.85 0.33
CA PRO A 257 11.57 -5.75 1.10
C PRO A 257 12.19 -4.36 1.01
N ILE A 258 12.82 -3.89 2.08
CA ILE A 258 13.55 -2.63 2.08
C ILE A 258 14.83 -2.80 1.26
N LYS A 259 14.83 -2.23 0.06
CA LYS A 259 15.99 -2.19 -0.85
C LYS A 259 16.00 -0.96 -1.74
N GLY A 260 17.15 -0.70 -2.36
CA GLY A 260 17.34 0.45 -3.24
C GLY A 260 17.52 1.75 -2.47
N ALA A 261 16.93 2.83 -2.99
CA ALA A 261 17.05 4.15 -2.41
C ALA A 261 15.87 4.45 -1.47
N GLN A 262 16.18 5.07 -0.34
CA GLN A 262 15.20 5.54 0.66
C GLN A 262 15.58 6.97 1.09
N PRO A 263 15.46 7.95 0.18
CA PRO A 263 16.06 9.27 0.36
C PRO A 263 15.54 9.97 1.63
N ASN A 264 16.48 10.21 2.55
CA ASN A 264 16.31 10.81 3.89
C ASN A 264 15.23 10.17 4.78
N SER A 265 14.88 8.90 4.59
CA SER A 265 13.91 8.18 5.44
C SER A 265 14.53 7.10 6.31
N GLN A 266 15.86 6.96 6.31
CA GLN A 266 16.61 5.96 7.07
C GLN A 266 16.22 5.93 8.55
N ALA A 267 15.97 7.10 9.15
CA ALA A 267 15.69 7.23 10.57
C ALA A 267 14.40 6.53 11.03
N TRP A 268 13.39 6.38 10.16
CA TRP A 268 12.13 5.70 10.50
C TRP A 268 11.85 4.42 9.71
N VAL A 269 12.65 4.12 8.68
CA VAL A 269 12.49 2.93 7.83
C VAL A 269 13.41 1.79 8.27
N ASN A 270 14.65 2.09 8.67
CA ASN A 270 15.61 1.04 9.03
C ASN A 270 15.13 0.27 10.26
N GLY A 271 15.03 -1.06 10.14
CA GLY A 271 14.53 -1.93 11.20
C GLY A 271 13.01 -2.11 11.25
N TYR A 272 12.27 -1.59 10.26
CA TYR A 272 10.81 -1.71 10.16
C TYR A 272 10.42 -2.54 8.91
N PRO A 273 10.73 -3.84 8.87
CA PRO A 273 10.34 -4.69 7.74
C PRO A 273 8.81 -4.87 7.71
N HIS A 274 8.24 -4.90 6.50
CA HIS A 274 6.80 -5.05 6.27
C HIS A 274 6.43 -6.36 5.55
N ASP A 275 7.37 -7.29 5.40
CA ASP A 275 7.20 -8.55 4.64
C ASP A 275 6.03 -9.42 5.16
N ALA A 276 5.73 -9.35 6.46
CA ALA A 276 4.59 -10.03 7.05
C ALA A 276 3.25 -9.50 6.51
N TRP A 277 3.14 -8.22 6.16
CA TRP A 277 1.96 -7.69 5.45
C TRP A 277 1.88 -8.15 4.00
N LEU A 278 3.00 -8.36 3.30
CA LEU A 278 3.00 -8.96 1.97
C LEU A 278 2.40 -10.37 1.98
N GLU A 279 2.81 -11.20 2.94
CA GLU A 279 2.24 -12.54 3.07
C GLU A 279 0.76 -12.53 3.44
N LEU A 280 0.37 -11.68 4.40
CA LEU A 280 -1.04 -11.50 4.76
C LEU A 280 -1.87 -11.02 3.56
N THR A 281 -1.33 -10.10 2.75
CA THR A 281 -1.95 -9.58 1.53
C THR A 281 -2.19 -10.67 0.49
N SER A 282 -1.26 -11.62 0.31
CA SER A 282 -1.41 -12.75 -0.64
C SER A 282 -2.68 -13.58 -0.38
N TYR A 283 -3.01 -13.84 0.90
CA TYR A 283 -4.22 -14.57 1.30
C TYR A 283 -5.49 -13.91 0.76
N PHE A 284 -5.60 -12.59 0.92
CA PHE A 284 -6.76 -11.83 0.48
C PHE A 284 -6.75 -11.54 -1.02
N ALA A 285 -5.59 -11.29 -1.63
CA ALA A 285 -5.46 -11.12 -3.07
C ALA A 285 -5.99 -12.36 -3.80
N ARG A 286 -5.66 -13.57 -3.31
CA ARG A 286 -6.21 -14.82 -3.85
C ARG A 286 -7.72 -14.91 -3.65
N ALA A 287 -8.23 -14.50 -2.49
CA ALA A 287 -9.67 -14.47 -2.22
C ALA A 287 -10.41 -13.50 -3.15
N PHE A 288 -9.87 -12.32 -3.40
CA PHE A 288 -10.43 -11.33 -4.33
C PHE A 288 -10.51 -11.89 -5.75
N LYS A 289 -9.41 -12.46 -6.24
CA LYS A 289 -9.35 -13.03 -7.60
C LYS A 289 -10.33 -14.20 -7.78
N THR A 290 -10.41 -15.10 -6.80
CA THR A 290 -11.17 -16.35 -6.93
C THR A 290 -12.60 -16.29 -6.37
N GLY A 291 -12.93 -15.25 -5.60
CA GLY A 291 -14.18 -15.14 -4.85
C GLY A 291 -14.28 -16.08 -3.65
N LYS A 292 -13.19 -16.78 -3.28
CA LYS A 292 -13.16 -17.74 -2.17
C LYS A 292 -11.89 -17.60 -1.36
N TYR A 293 -12.06 -17.50 -0.04
CA TYR A 293 -10.93 -17.52 0.88
C TYR A 293 -10.16 -18.84 0.78
N PRO A 294 -8.83 -18.81 0.60
CA PRO A 294 -8.01 -20.02 0.61
C PRO A 294 -8.12 -20.75 1.97
N PRO A 295 -7.95 -22.09 2.00
CA PRO A 295 -7.90 -22.82 3.26
C PRO A 295 -6.66 -22.40 4.06
N ILE A 296 -6.83 -22.22 5.37
CA ILE A 296 -5.73 -21.98 6.30
C ILE A 296 -5.14 -23.34 6.68
N THR A 297 -3.90 -23.60 6.26
CA THR A 297 -3.22 -24.89 6.44
C THR A 297 -2.04 -24.84 7.40
N THR A 298 -1.70 -23.65 7.91
CA THR A 298 -0.62 -23.44 8.88
C THR A 298 -1.12 -22.45 9.93
N ASP A 299 -0.92 -22.76 11.21
CA ASP A 299 -1.16 -21.82 12.30
C ASP A 299 -0.15 -20.66 12.18
N THR A 300 -0.61 -19.43 11.97
CA THR A 300 0.26 -18.26 11.78
C THR A 300 -0.30 -17.06 12.53
N ILE A 301 0.58 -16.34 13.21
CA ILE A 301 0.28 -15.08 13.89
C ILE A 301 0.99 -13.98 13.11
N TYR A 302 0.27 -12.92 12.76
CA TYR A 302 0.82 -11.65 12.27
C TYR A 302 0.60 -10.59 13.34
N ILE A 303 1.62 -9.82 13.67
CA ILE A 303 1.54 -8.72 14.63
C ILE A 303 2.16 -7.46 14.07
N TRP A 304 1.63 -6.31 14.45
CA TRP A 304 2.28 -5.03 14.17
C TRP A 304 1.91 -3.96 15.18
N GLY A 305 2.83 -3.02 15.37
CA GLY A 305 2.66 -1.92 16.32
C GLY A 305 3.72 -0.86 16.11
N ARG A 306 3.40 0.37 16.55
CA ARG A 306 4.32 1.49 16.56
C ARG A 306 5.29 1.41 17.75
N PRO A 307 6.47 2.03 17.67
CA PRO A 307 7.55 1.82 18.63
C PRO A 307 7.44 2.63 19.93
N HIS A 308 6.50 3.58 20.05
CA HIS A 308 6.37 4.42 21.24
C HIS A 308 4.93 4.93 21.42
N PRO A 309 4.49 5.35 22.62
CA PRO A 309 3.20 6.00 22.86
C PRO A 309 2.97 7.17 21.92
N LYS A 310 1.75 7.36 21.41
CA LYS A 310 1.47 8.45 20.45
C LYS A 310 1.74 9.83 21.05
N ASP A 311 1.63 9.89 22.38
CA ASP A 311 1.83 11.07 23.20
C ASP A 311 3.26 11.23 23.74
N ALA A 312 4.17 10.30 23.45
CA ALA A 312 5.55 10.38 23.91
C ALA A 312 6.25 11.66 23.41
N TRP A 313 7.17 12.18 24.22
CA TRP A 313 8.03 13.28 23.81
C TRP A 313 9.34 12.74 23.23
N ALA A 314 9.78 13.32 22.11
CA ALA A 314 11.06 13.03 21.49
C ALA A 314 11.90 14.31 21.36
N PRO A 315 13.23 14.25 21.57
CA PRO A 315 14.17 15.34 21.29
C PRO A 315 14.44 15.45 19.78
N ASP A 316 13.37 15.60 19.00
CA ASP A 316 13.38 15.60 17.54
C ASP A 316 13.22 17.03 17.00
N ASP A 317 14.00 17.38 15.97
CA ASP A 317 13.94 18.69 15.32
C ASP A 317 12.69 18.83 14.43
N VAL A 318 12.14 17.70 13.97
CA VAL A 318 10.87 17.67 13.26
C VAL A 318 9.75 17.55 14.30
N PRO A 319 8.72 18.41 14.26
CA PRO A 319 7.62 18.30 15.22
C PRO A 319 6.90 16.97 15.07
N ARG A 320 6.13 16.59 16.10
CA ARG A 320 5.24 15.42 16.02
C ARG A 320 4.36 15.49 14.75
N PRO A 321 4.19 14.38 13.99
CA PRO A 321 3.41 14.38 12.76
C PRO A 321 1.98 14.85 12.96
N ARG A 322 1.40 15.57 12.00
CA ARG A 322 -0.03 15.89 12.04
C ARG A 322 -0.86 14.62 12.09
N ASN A 323 -2.02 14.70 12.75
CA ASN A 323 -2.97 13.60 12.95
C ASN A 323 -2.45 12.45 13.84
N TRP A 324 -1.36 12.64 14.58
CA TRP A 324 -0.83 11.65 15.53
C TRP A 324 -1.88 11.20 16.56
N GLU A 325 -2.92 11.99 16.80
CA GLU A 325 -4.03 11.68 17.70
C GLU A 325 -4.87 10.49 17.22
N LEU A 326 -4.86 10.24 15.89
CA LEU A 326 -5.70 9.24 15.21
C LEU A 326 -5.17 7.80 15.34
N THR A 327 -4.16 7.55 16.16
CA THR A 327 -3.67 6.19 16.44
C THR A 327 -3.93 5.75 17.89
N ASP A 328 -3.87 4.44 18.13
CA ASP A 328 -4.13 3.77 19.39
C ASP A 328 -2.87 3.05 19.90
N ASP A 329 -2.54 3.21 21.19
CA ASP A 329 -1.37 2.60 21.85
C ASP A 329 -1.55 1.09 22.09
N VAL A 330 -1.75 0.35 21.00
CA VAL A 330 -1.98 -1.08 20.96
C VAL A 330 -1.07 -1.71 19.89
N PHE A 331 -0.86 -3.01 19.99
CA PHE A 331 -0.44 -3.80 18.84
C PHE A 331 -1.62 -4.60 18.30
N TRP A 332 -1.67 -4.69 16.98
CA TRP A 332 -2.68 -5.40 16.24
C TRP A 332 -2.21 -6.81 15.94
N VAL A 333 -3.12 -7.77 15.99
CA VAL A 333 -2.86 -9.20 15.82
C VAL A 333 -3.87 -9.78 14.84
N VAL A 334 -3.37 -10.55 13.89
CA VAL A 334 -4.18 -11.43 13.04
C VAL A 334 -3.69 -12.86 13.23
N VAL A 335 -4.60 -13.75 13.56
CA VAL A 335 -4.30 -15.17 13.72
C VAL A 335 -5.00 -15.94 12.62
N MET A 336 -4.26 -16.74 11.87
CA MET A 336 -4.78 -17.76 10.99
C MET A 336 -4.64 -19.10 11.71
N ALA A 337 -5.73 -19.60 12.29
CA ALA A 337 -5.75 -20.85 13.04
C ALA A 337 -6.30 -22.01 12.20
N THR A 338 -5.64 -23.16 12.23
CA THR A 338 -6.06 -24.37 11.50
C THR A 338 -7.20 -25.13 12.21
N ALA A 339 -7.30 -24.96 13.53
CA ALA A 339 -8.25 -25.59 14.42
C ALA A 339 -8.46 -24.70 15.66
N PRO A 340 -9.51 -24.92 16.47
CA PRO A 340 -9.69 -24.21 17.73
C PRO A 340 -8.41 -24.19 18.59
N ALA A 341 -8.13 -23.06 19.22
CA ALA A 341 -6.90 -22.82 19.97
C ALA A 341 -7.11 -21.69 20.98
N ILE A 342 -6.16 -21.52 21.90
CA ILE A 342 -6.09 -20.40 22.83
C ILE A 342 -4.91 -19.53 22.41
N ILE A 343 -5.13 -18.23 22.25
CA ILE A 343 -4.04 -17.28 22.09
C ILE A 343 -3.88 -16.43 23.34
N THR A 344 -2.65 -16.24 23.78
CA THR A 344 -2.28 -15.33 24.86
C THR A 344 -1.52 -14.15 24.28
N LEU A 345 -1.98 -12.94 24.57
CA LEU A 345 -1.34 -11.68 24.18
C LEU A 345 -0.77 -10.99 25.41
N SER A 346 0.42 -10.41 25.31
CA SER A 346 1.00 -9.59 26.37
C SER A 346 1.97 -8.55 25.82
N SER A 347 2.20 -7.49 26.59
CA SER A 347 3.25 -6.51 26.33
C SER A 347 4.28 -6.45 27.45
N GLY A 348 3.81 -6.44 28.71
CA GLY A 348 4.62 -6.54 29.91
C GLY A 348 4.61 -7.95 30.53
N SER A 349 5.04 -8.05 31.79
CA SER A 349 5.05 -9.30 32.56
C SER A 349 3.73 -9.63 33.23
N GLU A 350 2.85 -8.63 33.43
CA GLU A 350 1.63 -8.76 34.27
C GLU A 350 0.33 -8.48 33.50
N ASP A 351 0.40 -8.23 32.20
CA ASP A 351 -0.74 -7.80 31.39
C ASP A 351 -1.28 -8.90 30.46
N ALA A 352 -0.86 -10.14 30.63
CA ALA A 352 -1.24 -11.24 29.75
C ALA A 352 -2.77 -11.47 29.71
N LYS A 353 -3.32 -11.60 28.50
CA LYS A 353 -4.74 -11.91 28.26
C LYS A 353 -4.90 -13.06 27.28
N SER A 354 -5.72 -14.04 27.62
CA SER A 354 -6.00 -15.20 26.77
C SER A 354 -7.38 -15.14 26.13
N PHE A 355 -7.47 -15.59 24.88
CA PHE A 355 -8.68 -15.59 24.07
C PHE A 355 -8.87 -16.97 23.43
N GLN A 356 -10.12 -17.46 23.42
CA GLN A 356 -10.50 -18.67 22.69
C GLN A 356 -10.69 -18.31 21.21
N LEU A 357 -10.07 -19.08 20.33
CA LEU A 357 -10.18 -18.93 18.88
C LEU A 357 -10.87 -20.14 18.26
N HIS A 358 -11.62 -19.87 17.20
CA HIS A 358 -12.07 -20.90 16.26
C HIS A 358 -11.03 -21.10 15.15
N ALA A 359 -11.17 -22.18 14.39
CA ALA A 359 -10.45 -22.30 13.12
C ALA A 359 -10.84 -21.14 12.19
N GLY A 360 -9.88 -20.64 11.42
CA GLY A 360 -10.08 -19.50 10.54
C GLY A 360 -9.23 -18.28 10.92
N LEU A 361 -9.63 -17.12 10.40
CA LEU A 361 -8.98 -15.84 10.68
C LEU A 361 -9.62 -15.16 11.89
N SER A 362 -8.80 -14.69 12.82
CA SER A 362 -9.23 -13.88 13.98
C SER A 362 -8.44 -12.57 14.03
N LYS A 363 -9.13 -11.48 14.40
CA LYS A 363 -8.55 -10.14 14.61
C LYS A 363 -8.58 -9.81 16.10
N LEU A 364 -7.41 -9.56 16.69
CA LEU A 364 -7.23 -9.25 18.12
C LEU A 364 -6.23 -8.11 18.27
N CYS A 365 -6.27 -7.42 19.41
CA CYS A 365 -5.32 -6.37 19.72
C CYS A 365 -5.08 -6.37 21.22
N HIS A 366 -3.96 -5.77 21.62
CA HIS A 366 -3.60 -5.68 23.03
C HIS A 366 -2.85 -4.37 23.30
N PRO A 367 -3.11 -3.68 24.42
CA PRO A 367 -2.39 -2.46 24.78
C PRO A 367 -0.88 -2.68 24.84
N LEU A 368 -0.12 -1.70 24.34
CA LEU A 368 1.33 -1.67 24.49
C LEU A 368 1.68 -0.99 25.81
N VAL A 369 2.53 -1.65 26.62
CA VAL A 369 3.02 -1.13 27.89
C VAL A 369 4.43 -0.56 27.69
N PRO A 370 4.74 0.67 28.14
CA PRO A 370 6.08 1.23 28.00
C PRO A 370 7.17 0.33 28.62
N GLY A 371 8.27 0.12 27.88
CA GLY A 371 9.33 -0.86 28.21
C GLY A 371 8.96 -2.32 27.90
N GLY A 372 7.73 -2.57 27.43
CA GLY A 372 7.24 -3.88 27.01
C GLY A 372 7.57 -4.19 25.55
N THR A 373 7.02 -5.30 25.06
CA THR A 373 7.17 -5.76 23.68
C THR A 373 5.81 -6.08 23.06
N MET A 374 5.77 -6.64 21.86
CA MET A 374 4.58 -7.32 21.33
C MET A 374 4.78 -8.82 21.49
N ARG A 375 3.88 -9.50 22.21
CA ARG A 375 3.94 -10.95 22.35
C ARG A 375 2.59 -11.59 22.09
N ALA A 376 2.61 -12.64 21.29
CA ALA A 376 1.47 -13.48 20.99
C ALA A 376 1.88 -14.96 21.00
N GLU A 377 1.18 -15.79 21.76
CA GLU A 377 1.47 -17.22 21.91
C GLU A 377 0.19 -18.01 21.67
N LEU A 378 0.18 -18.83 20.62
CA LEU A 378 -0.95 -19.69 20.27
C LEU A 378 -0.69 -21.10 20.82
N GLY A 379 -1.57 -21.59 21.68
CA GLY A 379 -1.51 -22.92 22.27
C GLY A 379 -2.76 -23.74 21.98
N ARG A 380 -2.60 -25.06 21.96
CA ARG A 380 -3.67 -26.05 21.79
C ARG A 380 -3.41 -27.21 22.75
N ASP A 381 -4.42 -27.59 23.54
CA ASP A 381 -4.30 -28.66 24.55
C ASP A 381 -3.13 -28.49 25.53
N GLY A 382 -2.82 -27.23 25.90
CA GLY A 382 -1.71 -26.89 26.80
C GLY A 382 -0.32 -26.90 26.15
N VAL A 383 -0.21 -27.18 24.84
CA VAL A 383 1.04 -27.17 24.08
C VAL A 383 1.15 -25.90 23.23
N LEU A 384 2.30 -25.23 23.27
CA LEU A 384 2.60 -24.11 22.39
C LEU A 384 2.68 -24.59 20.93
N VAL A 385 1.83 -24.05 20.07
CA VAL A 385 1.79 -24.35 18.63
C VAL A 385 2.73 -23.42 17.88
N THR A 386 2.61 -22.12 18.13
CA THR A 386 3.49 -21.10 17.54
C THR A 386 3.45 -19.82 18.37
N SER A 387 4.47 -18.99 18.24
CA SER A 387 4.55 -17.69 18.92
C SER A 387 5.15 -16.63 18.00
N CYS A 388 4.80 -15.38 18.29
CA CYS A 388 5.41 -14.22 17.66
C CYS A 388 5.83 -13.22 18.74
N LYS A 389 7.12 -12.91 18.75
CA LYS A 389 7.75 -11.89 19.58
C LYS A 389 8.92 -11.32 18.77
N PRO A 390 8.88 -10.06 18.30
CA PRO A 390 9.96 -9.50 17.51
C PRO A 390 11.16 -9.17 18.42
N ASP A 391 12.34 -9.67 18.08
CA ASP A 391 13.53 -9.56 18.94
C ASP A 391 13.97 -8.11 19.19
N SER A 392 13.78 -7.23 18.20
CA SER A 392 14.22 -5.83 18.24
C SER A 392 13.13 -4.85 18.66
N PHE A 393 11.96 -5.32 19.09
CA PHE A 393 10.85 -4.45 19.45
C PHE A 393 10.76 -4.21 20.95
N GLU A 394 10.88 -2.96 21.34
CA GLU A 394 10.54 -2.41 22.64
C GLU A 394 9.60 -1.22 22.44
N PHE A 395 8.55 -1.11 23.24
CA PHE A 395 7.67 0.05 23.24
C PHE A 395 8.30 1.17 24.08
N GLN A 396 9.02 2.05 23.41
CA GLN A 396 9.88 3.06 24.01
C GLN A 396 9.06 4.16 24.68
N SER A 397 9.30 4.42 25.97
CA SER A 397 8.68 5.55 26.67
C SER A 397 9.25 6.91 26.24
N CYS A 398 10.54 6.92 25.88
CA CYS A 398 11.33 8.11 25.54
C CYS A 398 12.00 7.89 24.19
N PRO A 399 11.26 7.99 23.07
CA PRO A 399 11.83 7.82 21.74
C PRO A 399 12.80 8.96 21.41
N VAL A 400 13.75 8.70 20.50
CA VAL A 400 14.68 9.72 19.99
C VAL A 400 14.14 10.47 18.76
N LEU A 401 13.12 9.92 18.10
CA LEU A 401 12.45 10.44 16.91
C LEU A 401 10.94 10.18 17.04
N TYR A 402 10.08 11.04 16.49
CA TYR A 402 8.65 10.74 16.36
C TYR A 402 8.37 9.70 15.26
N ASN A 403 8.81 8.46 15.46
CA ASN A 403 8.62 7.37 14.50
C ASN A 403 7.21 6.73 14.64
N PHE A 404 6.32 7.06 13.71
CA PHE A 404 4.99 6.44 13.60
C PHE A 404 4.94 5.34 12.53
N ASN A 405 6.08 4.82 12.06
CA ASN A 405 6.12 3.60 11.27
C ASN A 405 5.78 2.39 12.14
N ALA A 406 5.33 1.29 11.54
CA ALA A 406 4.97 0.08 12.26
C ALA A 406 6.03 -0.99 12.08
N LEU A 407 6.46 -1.62 13.18
CA LEU A 407 7.21 -2.85 13.07
C LEU A 407 6.21 -3.98 12.83
N VAL A 408 6.43 -4.78 11.79
CA VAL A 408 5.54 -5.88 11.42
C VAL A 408 6.31 -7.18 11.55
N ALA A 409 5.69 -8.17 12.19
CA ALA A 409 6.28 -9.49 12.35
C ALA A 409 5.24 -10.58 12.13
N LYS A 410 5.74 -11.78 11.89
CA LYS A 410 4.93 -13.00 11.88
C LYS A 410 5.59 -14.08 12.73
N SER A 411 4.79 -15.04 13.17
CA SER A 411 5.30 -16.20 13.90
C SER A 411 6.12 -17.09 12.98
N PHE A 412 7.21 -17.64 13.50
CA PHE A 412 7.95 -18.70 12.82
C PHE A 412 7.36 -20.06 13.23
N ARG A 413 7.46 -21.06 12.34
CA ARG A 413 7.14 -22.44 12.74
C ARG A 413 8.09 -22.82 13.88
N SER A 414 7.54 -23.26 15.01
CA SER A 414 8.32 -23.99 16.00
C SER A 414 8.86 -25.24 15.31
N ILE A 415 10.18 -25.30 15.07
CA ILE A 415 10.84 -26.56 14.83
C ILE A 415 10.83 -27.24 16.21
N GLN A 416 9.85 -28.11 16.44
CA GLN A 416 9.86 -28.96 17.63
C GLN A 416 11.16 -29.80 17.56
N HIS A 417 12.04 -29.57 18.53
CA HIS A 417 13.16 -30.47 18.82
C HIS A 417 12.69 -31.61 19.73
#